data_AF-A0ABD3KXV4-F1
#
_entry.id   AF-A0ABD3KXV4-F1
#
_cell.length_a   1.000
_cell.length_b   1.000
_cell.length_c   1.000
_cell.angle_alpha   90.00
_cell.angle_beta   90.00
_cell.angle_gamma   90.00
#
_symmetry.space_group_name_H-M   'P 1'
#
loop_
_entity.id
_entity.type
_entity.pdbx_description
1 polymer ?
#
loop_
_entity_poly.entity_id
_entity_poly.type
_entity_poly.pdbx_seq_one_letter_code
_entity_poly.pdbx_strand_id
1 'polypeptide(L)'
;MRKPSRDDRVATSSKTKFDDSEESELSTSEDEGEIERELADVTFEELQKARSDGSHSVYKKPNEEKKPKRANKNRPMEASWKKPVGRFREVIQAPKKVARDPRFQSLCGTLNVEGFKKRYGFLYENELPAERKELQKQLKKSNDPDVIDELKSRIGWIDKQLKSETGKQTEAAILAEHKKKEREAAKQGKKPFYLKKSINIF
;
A
#
# COMPACT_ATOMS: atom_id res chain seq x y z
N MET A 1 -24.29 -13.86 55.35
CA MET A 1 -23.91 -14.00 56.77
C MET A 1 -22.40 -14.18 56.87
N ARG A 2 -21.79 -13.54 57.88
CA ARG A 2 -20.50 -13.80 58.55
C ARG A 2 -19.16 -13.56 57.80
N LYS A 3 -18.36 -12.64 58.36
CA LYS A 3 -16.93 -12.35 58.08
C LYS A 3 -16.01 -13.49 58.55
N PRO A 4 -14.70 -13.40 58.24
CA PRO A 4 -13.75 -13.23 59.35
C PRO A 4 -12.71 -12.10 59.15
N SER A 5 -12.36 -11.47 60.28
CA SER A 5 -11.14 -10.70 60.59
C SER A 5 -9.93 -11.64 60.69
N ARG A 6 -8.65 -11.28 60.85
CA ARG A 6 -7.81 -10.13 61.24
C ARG A 6 -6.36 -10.66 60.98
N ASP A 7 -5.32 -9.87 60.73
CA ASP A 7 -4.39 -9.42 61.77
C ASP A 7 -3.25 -8.59 61.15
N ASP A 8 -2.94 -7.48 61.81
CA ASP A 8 -1.72 -6.68 61.64
C ASP A 8 -0.51 -7.41 62.20
N ARG A 9 0.61 -7.40 61.47
CA ARG A 9 1.94 -7.67 62.03
C ARG A 9 2.98 -6.72 61.43
N VAL A 10 3.33 -5.72 62.23
CA VAL A 10 4.56 -4.92 62.11
C VAL A 10 5.59 -5.50 63.06
N ALA A 11 6.80 -5.80 62.57
CA ALA A 11 8.08 -5.91 63.31
C ALA A 11 9.06 -6.74 62.45
N THR A 12 10.37 -6.51 62.34
CA THR A 12 11.33 -5.52 62.86
C THR A 12 12.62 -5.86 62.11
N SER A 13 13.34 -4.89 61.58
CA SER A 13 14.64 -5.12 60.92
C SER A 13 15.75 -5.28 61.97
N SER A 14 16.43 -6.43 61.94
CA SER A 14 17.58 -6.75 62.76
C SER A 14 18.88 -6.25 62.09
N LYS A 15 19.46 -5.24 62.73
CA LYS A 15 20.89 -4.86 62.82
C LYS A 15 21.88 -5.83 62.11
N THR A 16 22.42 -5.43 60.97
CA THR A 16 23.72 -5.90 60.49
C THR A 16 24.80 -4.91 60.91
N LYS A 17 25.81 -5.41 61.62
CA LYS A 17 27.04 -4.71 61.96
C LYS A 17 28.03 -4.98 60.82
N PHE A 18 28.58 -3.94 60.23
CA PHE A 18 29.74 -4.05 59.36
C PHE A 18 30.89 -3.29 60.03
N ASP A 19 32.01 -3.98 60.09
CA ASP A 19 33.25 -3.64 60.77
C ASP A 19 34.08 -2.70 59.89
N ASP A 20 34.68 -1.72 60.54
CA ASP A 20 35.50 -0.67 59.95
C ASP A 20 36.95 -1.14 59.87
N SER A 21 37.51 -1.20 58.66
CA SER A 21 38.94 -1.37 58.45
C SER A 21 39.33 -0.53 57.25
N GLU A 22 40.02 0.56 57.56
CA GLU A 22 40.59 1.51 56.63
C GLU A 22 41.78 0.92 55.87
N GLU A 23 41.83 1.15 54.56
CA GLU A 23 43.08 1.54 53.90
C GLU A 23 42.75 2.55 52.80
N SER A 24 43.33 3.74 52.95
CA SER A 24 43.10 4.94 52.14
C SER A 24 43.95 4.90 50.88
N GLU A 25 43.36 5.25 49.72
CA GLU A 25 44.11 5.79 48.59
C GLU A 25 43.47 7.12 48.17
N LEU A 26 43.96 8.19 48.81
CA LEU A 26 44.10 9.57 48.34
C LEU A 26 43.20 9.99 47.14
N SER A 27 41.96 10.40 47.42
CA SER A 27 41.14 11.15 46.46
C SER A 27 41.52 12.64 46.52
N THR A 28 41.95 13.20 45.40
CA THR A 28 42.31 14.63 45.29
C THR A 28 41.07 15.49 45.54
N SER A 29 41.20 16.61 46.26
CA SER A 29 40.07 17.51 46.59
C SER A 29 39.34 18.07 45.36
N GLU A 30 39.95 18.00 44.18
CA GLU A 30 39.36 18.40 42.92
C GLU A 30 38.31 17.40 42.40
N ASP A 31 38.47 16.10 42.67
CA ASP A 31 37.56 15.04 42.22
C ASP A 31 36.24 15.03 43.01
N GLU A 32 36.30 15.29 44.32
CA GLU A 32 35.11 15.40 45.19
C GLU A 32 34.15 16.52 44.72
N GLY A 33 34.72 17.68 44.36
CA GLY A 33 33.94 18.83 43.92
C GLY A 33 33.38 18.69 42.51
N GLU A 34 33.95 17.82 41.67
CA GLU A 34 33.43 17.53 40.34
C GLU A 34 32.25 16.55 40.42
N ILE A 35 32.35 15.55 41.30
CA ILE A 35 31.26 14.60 41.60
C ILE A 35 30.04 15.33 42.20
N GLU A 36 30.25 16.28 43.12
CA GLU A 36 29.14 17.04 43.74
C GLU A 36 28.36 17.86 42.70
N ARG A 37 29.04 18.42 41.70
CA ARG A 37 28.41 19.16 40.59
C ARG A 37 27.63 18.24 39.66
N GLU A 38 28.16 17.05 39.36
CA GLU A 38 27.45 16.07 38.53
C GLU A 38 26.22 15.50 39.24
N LEU A 39 26.27 15.33 40.57
CA LEU A 39 25.14 14.85 41.37
C LEU A 39 24.04 15.91 41.57
N ALA A 40 24.37 17.19 41.50
CA ALA A 40 23.41 18.29 41.69
C ALA A 40 22.30 18.30 40.63
N ASP A 41 22.59 17.83 39.41
CA ASP A 41 21.63 17.77 38.31
C ASP A 41 20.80 16.48 38.30
N VAL A 42 21.09 15.52 39.18
CA VAL A 42 20.43 14.20 39.21
C VAL A 42 19.21 14.22 40.13
N THR A 43 18.09 13.73 39.62
CA THR A 43 16.85 13.72 40.41
C THR A 43 16.90 12.66 41.54
N PHE A 44 16.25 12.95 42.66
CA PHE A 44 16.25 12.07 43.84
C PHE A 44 15.74 10.65 43.56
N GLU A 45 14.74 10.52 42.68
CA GLU A 45 14.19 9.22 42.26
C GLU A 45 15.23 8.37 41.53
N GLU A 46 16.08 9.02 40.72
CA GLU A 46 17.12 8.37 39.92
C GLU A 46 18.27 7.87 40.80
N LEU A 47 18.61 8.61 41.87
CA LEU A 47 19.58 8.18 42.90
C LEU A 47 19.08 6.97 43.71
N GLN A 48 17.81 6.98 44.10
CA GLN A 48 17.23 5.87 44.85
C GLN A 48 17.21 4.58 44.02
N LYS A 49 16.96 4.71 42.72
CA LYS A 49 16.98 3.59 41.77
C LYS A 49 18.39 3.08 41.48
N ALA A 50 19.38 3.97 41.33
CA ALA A 50 20.78 3.57 41.19
C ALA A 50 21.25 2.73 42.38
N ARG A 51 20.84 3.10 43.60
CA ARG A 51 21.15 2.36 44.83
C ARG A 51 20.49 0.97 44.88
N SER A 52 19.26 0.82 44.39
CA SER A 52 18.57 -0.48 44.36
C SER A 52 19.09 -1.41 43.27
N ASP A 53 19.38 -0.85 42.10
CA ASP A 53 19.72 -1.61 40.90
C ASP A 53 21.24 -1.86 40.78
N GLY A 54 22.05 -1.15 41.58
CA GLY A 54 23.52 -1.24 41.57
C GLY A 54 24.17 -0.67 40.32
N SER A 55 23.41 0.09 39.51
CA SER A 55 23.93 0.69 38.28
C SER A 55 24.55 2.05 38.59
N HIS A 56 25.84 2.21 38.29
CA HIS A 56 26.55 3.47 38.45
C HIS A 56 25.93 4.52 37.51
N SER A 57 25.25 5.54 38.05
CA SER A 57 24.65 6.64 37.30
C SER A 57 25.71 7.65 36.84
N VAL A 58 26.70 7.18 36.09
CA VAL A 58 27.63 8.09 35.42
C VAL A 58 26.96 8.48 34.11
N TYR A 59 26.60 9.75 33.95
CA TYR A 59 26.19 10.30 32.66
C TYR A 59 27.38 10.20 31.70
N LYS A 60 27.54 9.04 31.06
CA LYS A 60 28.48 8.89 29.96
C LYS A 60 27.93 9.75 28.84
N LYS A 61 28.52 10.94 28.66
CA LYS A 61 28.29 11.76 27.46
C LYS A 61 28.35 10.81 26.26
N PRO A 62 27.33 10.80 25.38
CA PRO A 62 27.38 9.94 24.21
C PRO A 62 28.66 10.30 23.48
N ASN A 63 29.58 9.35 23.39
CA ASN A 63 30.82 9.56 22.65
C ASN A 63 30.36 9.87 21.23
N GLU A 64 30.43 11.13 20.83
CA GLU A 64 30.19 11.55 19.45
C GLU A 64 31.37 11.02 18.64
N GLU A 65 31.40 9.71 18.45
CA GLU A 65 32.28 9.06 17.51
C GLU A 65 31.98 9.70 16.17
N LYS A 66 32.91 10.53 15.72
CA LYS A 66 32.81 11.27 14.48
C LYS A 66 32.46 10.27 13.39
N LYS A 67 31.24 10.38 12.85
CA LYS A 67 30.78 9.51 11.77
C LYS A 67 31.86 9.52 10.67
N PRO A 68 32.30 8.36 10.19
CA PRO A 68 33.35 8.31 9.18
C PRO A 68 32.90 9.12 7.97
N LYS A 69 33.68 10.14 7.61
CA LYS A 69 33.41 10.97 6.45
C LYS A 69 33.96 10.26 5.22
N ARG A 70 33.26 10.39 4.09
CA ARG A 70 33.77 9.91 2.80
C ARG A 70 35.05 10.67 2.45
N ALA A 71 36.05 9.96 1.94
CA ALA A 71 37.29 10.59 1.46
C ALA A 71 37.04 11.52 0.25
N ASN A 72 36.02 11.27 -0.56
CA ASN A 72 35.57 12.12 -1.66
C ASN A 72 34.05 12.04 -1.79
N LYS A 73 33.39 13.11 -2.24
CA LYS A 73 31.94 13.24 -2.42
C LYS A 73 31.38 12.20 -3.40
N ASN A 74 32.18 11.83 -4.42
CA ASN A 74 31.80 10.86 -5.45
C ASN A 74 32.21 9.41 -5.14
N ARG A 75 32.72 9.11 -3.94
CA ARG A 75 33.12 7.76 -3.54
C ARG A 75 32.15 7.17 -2.51
N PRO A 76 31.73 5.89 -2.64
CA PRO A 76 30.94 5.22 -1.60
C PRO A 76 31.74 5.07 -0.29
N MET A 77 31.02 4.92 0.82
CA MET A 77 31.63 4.73 2.13
C MET A 77 31.79 3.23 2.40
N GLU A 78 33.00 2.80 2.73
CA GLU A 78 33.27 1.43 3.16
C GLU A 78 32.75 1.25 4.60
N ALA A 79 31.99 0.18 4.84
CA ALA A 79 31.48 -0.19 6.16
C ALA A 79 31.98 -1.57 6.52
N SER A 80 32.35 -1.76 7.80
CA SER A 80 32.77 -3.08 8.30
C SER A 80 31.58 -4.03 8.36
N TRP A 81 31.78 -5.26 7.90
CA TRP A 81 30.82 -6.36 7.98
C TRP A 81 30.38 -6.71 9.42
N LYS A 82 31.16 -6.29 10.43
CA LYS A 82 30.82 -6.46 11.85
C LYS A 82 29.80 -5.45 12.35
N LYS A 83 29.51 -4.39 11.60
CA LYS A 83 28.50 -3.38 11.98
C LYS A 83 27.12 -3.89 11.56
N PRO A 84 26.21 -4.14 12.51
CA PRO A 84 24.87 -4.60 12.17
C PRO A 84 24.11 -3.51 11.41
N VAL A 85 23.33 -3.91 10.41
CA VAL A 85 22.45 -3.01 9.67
C VAL A 85 21.30 -2.57 10.59
N GLY A 86 20.91 -1.29 10.51
CA GLY A 86 19.76 -0.78 11.25
C GLY A 86 18.45 -1.46 10.84
N ARG A 87 17.45 -1.43 11.74
CA ARG A 87 16.10 -1.95 11.42
C ARG A 87 15.46 -1.08 10.34
N PHE A 88 14.75 -1.71 9.40
CA PHE A 88 13.93 -0.99 8.44
C PHE A 88 12.83 -0.22 9.17
N ARG A 89 12.68 1.07 8.87
CA ARG A 89 11.59 1.88 9.43
C ARG A 89 10.28 1.43 8.77
N GLU A 90 9.27 1.15 9.57
CA GLU A 90 7.92 0.90 9.07
C GLU A 90 7.34 2.23 8.54
N VAL A 91 7.38 2.41 7.23
CA VAL A 91 6.74 3.54 6.56
C VAL A 91 5.26 3.22 6.44
N ILE A 92 4.45 3.69 7.39
CA ILE A 92 2.99 3.61 7.29
C ILE A 92 2.56 4.53 6.15
N GLN A 93 2.17 3.93 5.02
CA GLN A 93 1.66 4.69 3.88
C GLN A 93 0.27 5.25 4.23
N ALA A 94 0.21 6.52 4.62
CA ALA A 94 -1.06 7.22 4.75
C ALA A 94 -1.73 7.32 3.36
N PRO A 95 -3.05 7.09 3.26
CA PRO A 95 -3.77 7.20 1.99
C PRO A 95 -3.66 8.64 1.49
N LYS A 96 -2.95 8.84 0.37
CA LYS A 96 -2.79 10.15 -0.25
C LYS A 96 -4.08 10.56 -0.94
N LYS A 97 -4.64 11.70 -0.56
CA LYS A 97 -5.78 12.32 -1.27
C LYS A 97 -5.29 12.86 -2.60
N VAL A 98 -5.55 12.13 -3.69
CA VAL A 98 -5.28 12.59 -5.04
C VAL A 98 -6.51 13.34 -5.55
N ALA A 99 -6.38 14.63 -5.84
CA ALA A 99 -7.42 15.36 -6.54
C ALA A 99 -7.56 14.77 -7.96
N ARG A 100 -8.67 14.06 -8.21
CA ARG A 100 -9.02 13.53 -9.52
C ARG A 100 -10.35 14.09 -9.97
N ASP A 101 -10.47 14.29 -11.28
CA ASP A 101 -11.75 14.59 -11.92
C ASP A 101 -12.79 13.54 -11.48
N PRO A 102 -13.98 13.97 -11.02
CA PRO A 102 -15.04 13.08 -10.54
C PRO A 102 -15.40 11.96 -11.53
N ARG A 103 -15.24 12.20 -12.84
CA ARG A 103 -15.46 11.18 -13.88
C ARG A 103 -14.48 10.01 -13.80
N PHE A 104 -13.33 10.21 -13.19
CA PHE A 104 -12.28 9.21 -13.02
C PHE A 104 -12.11 8.79 -11.55
N GLN A 105 -13.08 9.11 -10.69
CA GLN A 105 -13.09 8.60 -9.32
C GLN A 105 -13.59 7.16 -9.28
N SER A 106 -13.11 6.39 -8.29
CA SER A 106 -13.55 5.01 -8.06
C SER A 106 -15.05 4.88 -7.72
N LEU A 107 -15.68 5.98 -7.33
CA LEU A 107 -17.12 6.07 -7.05
C LEU A 107 -17.96 6.23 -8.34
N CYS A 108 -17.34 6.59 -9.46
CA CYS A 108 -18.00 6.55 -10.76
C CYS A 108 -18.22 5.07 -11.12
N GLY A 109 -19.47 4.65 -11.25
CA GLY A 109 -19.86 3.24 -11.35
C GLY A 109 -19.27 2.48 -12.56
N THR A 110 -19.62 1.20 -12.68
CA THR A 110 -19.16 0.34 -13.78
C THR A 110 -19.90 0.62 -15.09
N LEU A 111 -19.22 0.42 -16.22
CA LEU A 111 -19.82 0.59 -17.54
C LEU A 111 -20.89 -0.48 -17.78
N ASN A 112 -22.15 -0.07 -17.94
CA ASN A 112 -23.20 -0.94 -18.43
C ASN A 112 -23.12 -1.06 -19.96
N VAL A 113 -22.48 -2.13 -20.43
CA VAL A 113 -22.24 -2.39 -21.86
C VAL A 113 -23.56 -2.51 -22.64
N GLU A 114 -24.56 -3.20 -22.10
CA GLU A 114 -25.86 -3.38 -22.77
C GLU A 114 -26.62 -2.06 -22.90
N GLY A 115 -26.68 -1.28 -21.81
CA GLY A 115 -27.34 0.02 -21.81
C GLY A 115 -26.63 1.03 -22.71
N PHE A 116 -25.29 1.00 -22.74
CA PHE A 116 -24.50 1.81 -23.66
C PHE A 116 -24.80 1.46 -25.11
N LYS A 117 -24.79 0.17 -25.46
CA LYS A 117 -25.11 -0.29 -26.82
C LYS A 117 -26.50 0.14 -27.28
N LYS A 118 -27.50 0.04 -26.40
CA LYS A 118 -28.87 0.49 -26.71
C LYS A 118 -28.93 2.00 -26.97
N ARG A 119 -28.26 2.82 -26.14
CA ARG A 119 -28.26 4.28 -26.29
C ARG A 119 -27.52 4.76 -27.53
N TYR A 120 -26.44 4.08 -27.90
CA TYR A 120 -25.56 4.45 -29.02
C TYR A 120 -25.69 3.51 -30.22
N GLY A 121 -26.80 2.77 -30.33
CA GLY A 121 -27.03 1.82 -31.43
C GLY A 121 -27.11 2.49 -32.80
N PHE A 122 -27.63 3.73 -32.83
CA PHE A 122 -27.75 4.54 -34.05
C PHE A 122 -26.42 4.77 -34.78
N LEU A 123 -25.29 4.75 -34.05
CA LEU A 123 -23.95 4.86 -34.63
C LEU A 123 -23.69 3.71 -35.60
N TYR A 124 -24.04 2.49 -35.20
CA TYR A 124 -23.77 1.27 -35.97
C TYR A 124 -24.85 1.01 -37.02
N GLU A 125 -26.09 1.39 -36.75
CA GLU A 125 -27.22 1.18 -37.66
C GLU A 125 -27.26 2.20 -38.80
N ASN A 126 -27.01 3.48 -38.50
CA ASN A 126 -27.27 4.59 -39.42
C ASN A 126 -26.01 5.40 -39.77
N GLU A 127 -25.31 5.94 -38.76
CA GLU A 127 -24.23 6.92 -39.00
C GLU A 127 -23.01 6.31 -39.67
N LEU A 128 -22.44 5.23 -39.13
CA LEU A 128 -21.25 4.58 -39.68
C LEU A 128 -21.49 4.04 -41.11
N PRO A 129 -22.61 3.36 -41.42
CA PRO A 129 -22.93 2.98 -42.79
C PRO A 129 -23.12 4.16 -43.74
N ALA A 130 -23.66 5.29 -43.27
CA ALA A 130 -23.80 6.51 -44.06
C ALA A 130 -22.44 7.15 -44.35
N GLU A 131 -21.61 7.35 -43.32
CA GLU A 131 -20.24 7.86 -43.43
C GLU A 131 -19.42 7.01 -44.41
N ARG A 132 -19.52 5.68 -44.30
CA ARG A 132 -18.87 4.75 -45.24
C ARG A 132 -19.28 5.00 -46.69
N LYS A 133 -20.58 5.20 -46.96
CA LYS A 133 -21.08 5.47 -48.31
C LYS A 133 -20.59 6.81 -48.83
N GLU A 134 -20.50 7.83 -47.98
CA GLU A 134 -19.97 9.14 -48.34
C GLU A 134 -18.48 9.09 -48.66
N LEU A 135 -17.68 8.41 -47.81
CA LEU A 135 -16.25 8.18 -48.05
C LEU A 135 -16.01 7.41 -49.35
N GLN A 136 -16.85 6.43 -49.68
CA GLN A 136 -16.78 5.73 -50.97
C GLN A 136 -17.08 6.64 -52.16
N LYS A 137 -18.00 7.61 -52.01
CA LYS A 137 -18.27 8.61 -53.06
C LYS A 137 -17.07 9.56 -53.22
N GLN A 138 -16.44 9.96 -52.12
CA GLN A 138 -15.22 10.80 -52.15
C GLN A 138 -14.04 10.05 -52.76
N LEU A 139 -13.89 8.77 -52.47
CA LEU A 139 -12.84 7.90 -53.03
C LEU A 139 -12.94 7.80 -54.56
N LYS A 140 -14.17 7.80 -55.11
CA LYS A 140 -14.39 7.79 -56.56
C LYS A 140 -14.11 9.13 -57.25
N LYS A 141 -14.11 10.23 -56.47
CA LYS A 141 -13.93 11.59 -56.99
C LYS A 141 -12.50 12.10 -56.83
N SER A 142 -11.77 11.59 -55.84
CA SER A 142 -10.39 11.97 -55.55
C SER A 142 -9.43 11.26 -56.50
N ASN A 143 -8.41 11.99 -56.92
CA ASN A 143 -7.31 11.45 -57.74
C ASN A 143 -5.97 11.49 -56.97
N ASP A 144 -5.88 12.28 -55.90
CA ASP A 144 -4.67 12.42 -55.10
C ASP A 144 -4.38 11.13 -54.32
N PRO A 145 -3.18 10.54 -54.45
CA PRO A 145 -2.87 9.25 -53.86
C PRO A 145 -2.92 9.27 -52.32
N ASP A 146 -2.43 10.34 -51.69
CA ASP A 146 -2.41 10.48 -50.23
C ASP A 146 -3.83 10.52 -49.65
N VAL A 147 -4.72 11.33 -50.27
CA VAL A 147 -6.13 11.44 -49.88
C VAL A 147 -6.87 10.12 -50.08
N ILE A 148 -6.58 9.42 -51.18
CA ILE A 148 -7.14 8.10 -51.47
C ILE A 148 -6.79 7.09 -50.36
N ASP A 149 -5.55 7.12 -49.86
CA ASP A 149 -5.09 6.20 -48.83
C ASP A 149 -5.65 6.54 -47.45
N GLU A 150 -5.84 7.81 -47.12
CA GLU A 150 -6.58 8.23 -45.92
C GLU A 150 -8.04 7.77 -45.95
N LEU A 151 -8.73 7.98 -47.08
CA LEU A 151 -10.12 7.56 -47.28
C LEU A 151 -10.27 6.04 -47.17
N LYS A 152 -9.38 5.27 -47.79
CA LYS A 152 -9.35 3.80 -47.66
C LYS A 152 -9.11 3.36 -46.22
N SER A 153 -8.18 4.02 -45.52
CA SER A 153 -7.86 3.72 -44.12
C SER A 153 -9.08 3.96 -43.22
N ARG A 154 -9.80 5.07 -43.44
CA ARG A 154 -11.03 5.39 -42.71
C ARG A 154 -12.14 4.37 -42.99
N ILE A 155 -12.37 4.02 -44.25
CA ILE A 155 -13.35 2.97 -44.63
C ILE A 155 -13.00 1.65 -43.96
N GLY A 156 -11.72 1.26 -43.98
CA GLY A 156 -11.24 0.03 -43.33
C GLY A 156 -11.45 0.04 -41.82
N TRP A 157 -11.30 1.19 -41.16
CA TRP A 157 -11.63 1.35 -39.73
C TRP A 157 -13.13 1.16 -39.47
N ILE A 158 -14.00 1.78 -40.28
CA ILE A 158 -15.46 1.61 -40.15
C ILE A 158 -15.86 0.14 -40.34
N ASP A 159 -15.31 -0.52 -41.36
CA ASP A 159 -15.60 -1.94 -41.64
C ASP A 159 -15.16 -2.85 -40.48
N LYS A 160 -14.03 -2.56 -39.84
CA LYS A 160 -13.58 -3.27 -38.63
C LYS A 160 -14.53 -3.06 -37.46
N GLN A 161 -15.00 -1.83 -37.25
CA GLN A 161 -15.96 -1.51 -36.19
C GLN A 161 -17.27 -2.29 -36.38
N LEU A 162 -17.86 -2.22 -37.58
CA LEU A 162 -19.11 -2.92 -37.90
C LEU A 162 -18.96 -4.44 -37.72
N LYS A 163 -17.88 -5.05 -38.25
CA LYS A 163 -17.63 -6.49 -38.10
C LYS A 163 -17.49 -6.91 -36.63
N SER A 164 -16.75 -6.12 -35.84
CA SER A 164 -16.55 -6.40 -34.43
C SER A 164 -17.85 -6.35 -33.63
N GLU A 165 -18.75 -5.43 -33.99
CA GLU A 165 -20.05 -5.31 -33.32
C GLU A 165 -20.97 -6.46 -33.73
N THR A 166 -21.03 -6.81 -35.02
CA THR A 166 -21.81 -7.97 -35.48
C THR A 166 -21.39 -9.27 -34.80
N GLY A 167 -20.09 -9.53 -34.62
CA GLY A 167 -19.59 -10.72 -33.93
C GLY A 167 -20.08 -10.79 -32.48
N LYS A 168 -19.94 -9.68 -31.74
CA LYS A 168 -20.41 -9.58 -30.35
C LYS A 168 -21.93 -9.77 -30.24
N GLN A 169 -22.70 -9.27 -31.20
CA GLN A 169 -24.16 -9.44 -31.22
C GLN A 169 -24.53 -10.91 -31.48
N THR A 170 -23.86 -11.59 -32.40
CA THR A 170 -24.08 -13.02 -32.64
C THR A 170 -23.73 -13.87 -31.43
N GLU A 171 -22.59 -13.63 -30.80
CA GLU A 171 -22.18 -14.34 -29.58
C GLU A 171 -23.19 -14.12 -28.44
N ALA A 172 -23.63 -12.87 -28.24
CA ALA A 172 -24.62 -12.53 -27.23
C ALA A 172 -25.98 -13.20 -27.49
N ALA A 173 -26.43 -13.24 -28.74
CA ALA A 173 -27.66 -13.91 -29.15
C ALA A 173 -27.60 -15.42 -28.85
N ILE A 174 -26.52 -16.08 -29.24
CA ILE A 174 -26.34 -17.51 -28.99
C ILE A 174 -26.32 -17.82 -27.48
N LEU A 175 -25.61 -17.01 -26.68
CA LEU A 175 -25.61 -17.15 -25.23
C LEU A 175 -27.00 -16.93 -24.62
N ALA A 176 -27.76 -15.97 -25.14
CA ALA A 176 -29.12 -15.70 -24.69
C ALA A 176 -30.06 -16.87 -25.02
N GLU A 177 -29.97 -17.44 -26.22
CA GLU A 177 -30.71 -18.62 -26.63
C GLU A 177 -30.37 -19.83 -25.77
N HIS A 178 -29.09 -20.09 -25.51
CA HIS A 178 -28.66 -21.16 -24.62
C HIS A 178 -29.25 -21.00 -23.22
N LYS A 179 -29.13 -19.81 -22.62
CA LYS A 179 -29.73 -19.51 -21.32
C LYS A 179 -31.25 -19.67 -21.31
N LYS A 180 -31.92 -19.35 -22.43
CA LYS A 180 -33.36 -19.51 -22.57
C LYS A 180 -33.75 -21.00 -22.58
N LYS A 181 -33.07 -21.81 -23.39
CA LYS A 181 -33.27 -23.28 -23.47
C LYS A 181 -33.06 -23.95 -22.11
N GLU A 182 -31.99 -23.61 -21.41
CA GLU A 182 -31.70 -24.14 -20.07
C GLU A 182 -32.76 -23.72 -19.04
N ARG A 183 -33.24 -22.48 -19.11
CA ARG A 183 -34.33 -22.01 -18.23
C ARG A 183 -35.63 -22.77 -18.49
N GLU A 184 -35.95 -23.07 -19.74
CA GLU A 184 -37.12 -23.87 -20.11
C GLU A 184 -36.98 -25.32 -19.64
N ALA A 185 -35.81 -25.94 -19.80
CA ALA A 185 -35.53 -27.28 -19.29
C ALA A 185 -35.66 -27.35 -17.76
N ALA A 186 -35.17 -26.34 -17.04
CA ALA A 186 -35.29 -26.23 -15.59
C ALA A 186 -36.76 -26.10 -15.14
N LYS A 187 -37.57 -25.33 -15.86
CA LYS A 187 -39.02 -25.24 -15.61
C LYS A 187 -39.72 -26.59 -15.78
N GLN A 188 -39.25 -27.43 -16.69
CA GLN A 188 -39.74 -28.80 -16.89
C GLN A 188 -39.17 -29.81 -15.88
N GLY A 189 -38.43 -29.35 -14.86
CA GLY A 189 -37.86 -30.20 -13.80
C GLY A 189 -36.53 -30.88 -14.14
N LYS A 190 -35.94 -30.61 -15.31
CA LYS A 190 -34.61 -31.12 -15.66
C LYS A 190 -33.53 -30.33 -14.93
N LYS A 191 -32.39 -30.95 -14.62
CA LYS A 191 -31.25 -30.28 -13.99
C LYS A 191 -30.64 -29.24 -14.95
N PRO A 192 -30.56 -27.95 -14.58
CA PRO A 192 -30.00 -26.91 -15.46
C PRO A 192 -28.50 -27.11 -15.68
N PHE A 193 -28.05 -26.90 -16.91
CA PHE A 193 -26.64 -26.95 -17.30
C PHE A 193 -26.08 -25.53 -17.49
N TYR A 194 -25.02 -25.20 -16.76
CA TYR A 194 -24.35 -23.91 -16.84
C TYR A 194 -23.00 -24.04 -17.54
N LEU A 195 -22.80 -23.25 -18.58
CA LEU A 195 -21.53 -23.17 -19.30
C LEU A 195 -20.44 -22.62 -18.37
N LYS A 196 -19.29 -23.30 -18.32
CA LYS A 196 -18.12 -22.82 -17.57
C LYS A 196 -17.52 -21.61 -18.29
N LYS A 197 -17.04 -20.63 -17.52
CA LYS A 197 -16.37 -19.42 -18.06
C LYS A 197 -15.12 -19.73 -18.89
N SER A 198 -14.46 -20.85 -18.61
CA SER A 198 -13.25 -21.29 -19.31
C SER A 198 -13.53 -21.98 -20.64
N ILE A 199 -14.76 -22.44 -20.86
CA ILE A 199 -15.16 -23.07 -22.12
C ILE A 199 -15.59 -21.92 -23.02
N ASN A 200 -14.65 -21.43 -23.82
CA ASN A 200 -14.98 -20.47 -24.86
C ASN A 200 -15.62 -21.25 -26.01
N ILE A 201 -16.92 -21.05 -26.20
CA ILE A 201 -17.71 -21.78 -27.21
C ILE A 201 -17.67 -21.03 -28.55
N PHE A 202 -17.17 -19.80 -28.56
CA PHE A 202 -17.09 -18.91 -29.72
C PHE A 202 -15.82 -18.05 -29.67
#